data_AF-A0A0F5PGJ0-F1
#
_entry.id   AF-A0A0F5PGJ0-F1
#
_cell.length_a   1.000
_cell.length_b   1.000
_cell.length_c   1.000
_cell.angle_alpha   90.00
_cell.angle_beta   90.00
_cell.angle_gamma   90.00
#
_symmetry.space_group_name_H-M   'P 1'
#
loop_
_entity.id
_entity.type
_entity.pdbx_description
1 polymer ?
#
loop_
_entity_poly.entity_id
_entity_poly.type
_entity_poly.pdbx_seq_one_letter_code
_entity_poly.pdbx_strand_id
1 'polypeptide(L)'
;MSDAGGSGFDDTVEPGRRLIRVEHDKSRSLAERLSGRLHELAWRTPVHGLRLRGRYPLKLYDVPPDPIEGMVRLGGAMLDGEILWLGESVAIESYDFRPRDISAAFSDHLQSFAWLRDLSAAGPRQRVAPIAEILTRRWIDAFGKQVHETAWRPDLWGRRILFWGCHAPLIMTADDLRGPVLNALSRGARHLDRSADKAAPGLARVAAWAGVVGAGLLIPGGELRQLHGEKGLARALDAALHGDGGIVSRSPIEQMDLVALLAMLRRYYDMRGQRPAAALADALTRAVPPLLGLTLGDGGLSSWQGSAPIDGGRVDAVVTASGIRTRPLRQSREWGYQRLQMGHSRIVVDAAPPPISRFASQACASTLAIEMSDGPYRLIVNCGGGRGANNALHPELANALRSTAAHSTLILDDSNSTAIHPDGSLGKGVTEVEIDRQEDFQGSSIEMRHDGYVRRYGLSHRRKIAMAPGGGEVRGQDVLIPEGRRARGKIVDYAIRFHLAPGVEVSATADGAGALLRIAEGALWRFRAIGGEVGVEDSLWIDSRGRPQTTRQLVITGPAPPEGIEVTWILARSA
;
A
#
# COMPACT_ATOMS: atom_id res chain seq x y z
N MET A 1 -0.64 -42.77 -3.18
CA MET A 1 -0.81 -41.91 -4.37
C MET A 1 -2.22 -41.37 -4.31
N SER A 2 -2.40 -40.14 -3.83
CA SER A 2 -3.70 -39.49 -3.74
C SER A 2 -3.48 -38.02 -4.03
N ASP A 3 -4.02 -37.59 -5.17
CA ASP A 3 -4.04 -36.22 -5.67
C ASP A 3 -4.62 -35.27 -4.61
N ALA A 4 -3.77 -34.36 -4.14
CA ALA A 4 -4.23 -33.13 -3.52
C ALA A 4 -4.53 -32.14 -4.65
N GLY A 5 -5.82 -32.02 -4.99
CA GLY A 5 -6.31 -30.96 -5.87
C GLY A 5 -5.99 -29.61 -5.26
N GLY A 6 -4.95 -28.95 -5.79
CA GLY A 6 -4.70 -27.55 -5.51
C GLY A 6 -5.87 -26.75 -6.05
N SER A 7 -6.47 -25.91 -5.20
CA SER A 7 -7.28 -24.78 -5.64
C SER A 7 -6.34 -23.80 -6.35
N GLY A 8 -5.99 -24.12 -7.59
CA GLY A 8 -5.32 -23.19 -8.48
C GLY A 8 -6.27 -22.01 -8.67
N PHE A 9 -5.80 -20.81 -8.33
CA PHE A 9 -6.39 -19.62 -8.93
C PHE A 9 -6.38 -19.86 -10.43
N ASP A 10 -7.55 -19.74 -11.04
CA ASP A 10 -7.67 -19.78 -12.48
C ASP A 10 -6.90 -18.58 -13.04
N ASP A 11 -5.66 -18.85 -13.46
CA ASP A 11 -4.73 -17.89 -14.07
C ASP A 11 -5.11 -17.63 -15.54
N THR A 12 -6.22 -18.22 -16.02
CA THR A 12 -6.76 -17.93 -17.35
C THR A 12 -7.37 -16.53 -17.36
N VAL A 13 -6.92 -15.72 -18.31
CA VAL A 13 -7.50 -14.41 -18.56
C VAL A 13 -8.81 -14.64 -19.31
N GLU A 14 -9.93 -14.51 -18.63
CA GLU A 14 -11.24 -14.55 -19.26
C GLU A 14 -11.38 -13.32 -20.18
N PRO A 15 -11.53 -13.50 -21.51
CA PRO A 15 -11.78 -12.39 -22.42
C PRO A 15 -13.14 -11.78 -22.13
N GLY A 16 -13.23 -10.45 -22.14
CA GLY A 16 -14.52 -9.79 -22.03
C GLY A 16 -14.50 -8.37 -21.49
N ARG A 17 -15.63 -7.70 -21.68
CA ARG A 17 -15.90 -6.34 -21.18
C ARG A 17 -16.37 -6.38 -19.75
N ARG A 18 -15.79 -5.53 -18.91
CA ARG A 18 -16.12 -5.38 -17.49
C ARG A 18 -16.26 -3.90 -17.15
N LEU A 19 -17.14 -3.61 -16.20
CA LEU A 19 -17.40 -2.27 -15.72
C LEU A 19 -17.23 -2.26 -14.19
N ILE A 20 -16.32 -1.42 -13.71
CA ILE A 20 -16.10 -1.18 -12.29
C ILE A 20 -16.75 0.16 -11.96
N ARG A 21 -17.74 0.15 -11.06
CA ARG A 21 -18.43 1.35 -10.59
C ARG A 21 -18.15 1.57 -9.11
N VAL A 22 -17.99 2.83 -8.74
CA VAL A 22 -17.97 3.26 -7.35
C VAL A 22 -19.11 4.24 -7.14
N GLU A 23 -20.03 3.93 -6.23
CA GLU A 23 -21.04 4.91 -5.81
C GLU A 23 -20.36 6.06 -5.08
N HIS A 24 -20.80 7.30 -5.35
CA HIS A 24 -20.35 8.47 -4.60
C HIS A 24 -20.79 8.35 -3.13
N ASP A 25 -19.92 7.78 -2.29
CA ASP A 25 -20.12 7.79 -0.85
C ASP A 25 -19.99 9.24 -0.35
N LYS A 26 -20.98 9.69 0.43
CA LYS A 26 -20.93 11.01 1.07
C LYS A 26 -19.67 11.00 1.93
N SER A 27 -18.72 11.90 1.63
CA SER A 27 -17.55 12.20 2.48
C SER A 27 -17.93 12.05 3.95
N ARG A 28 -17.11 11.36 4.77
CA ARG A 28 -17.40 11.04 6.19
C ARG A 28 -18.36 12.07 6.79
N SER A 29 -19.58 11.63 7.09
CA SER A 29 -20.55 12.49 7.75
C SER A 29 -19.86 13.09 8.99
N LEU A 30 -20.05 14.38 9.24
CA LEU A 30 -19.50 15.08 10.41
C LEU A 30 -19.73 14.26 11.69
N ALA A 31 -20.85 13.52 11.76
CA ALA A 31 -21.24 12.63 12.85
C ALA A 31 -20.29 11.44 13.06
N GLU A 32 -19.71 10.84 12.01
CA GLU A 32 -18.73 9.75 12.13
C GLU A 32 -17.38 10.25 12.67
N ARG A 33 -16.97 11.48 12.30
CA ARG A 33 -15.77 12.12 12.86
C ARG A 33 -15.96 12.50 14.32
N LEU A 34 -17.17 12.97 14.68
CA LEU A 34 -17.56 13.31 16.05
C LEU A 34 -17.70 12.06 16.94
N SER A 35 -18.28 10.96 16.44
CA SER A 35 -18.44 9.73 17.22
C SER A 35 -17.10 9.06 17.55
N GLY A 36 -16.13 9.09 16.64
CA GLY A 36 -14.76 8.61 16.89
C GLY A 36 -14.10 9.33 18.06
N ARG A 37 -14.16 10.67 18.09
CA ARG A 37 -13.61 11.50 19.18
C ARG A 37 -14.32 11.26 20.52
N LEU A 38 -15.64 11.06 20.50
CA LEU A 38 -16.41 10.74 21.71
C LEU A 38 -16.05 9.36 22.28
N HIS A 39 -15.73 8.39 21.42
CA HIS A 39 -15.27 7.06 21.86
C HIS A 39 -13.85 7.09 22.44
N GLU A 40 -12.95 7.87 21.86
CA GLU A 40 -11.59 8.09 22.36
C GLU A 40 -11.61 8.71 23.77
N LEU A 41 -12.47 9.70 24.00
CA LEU A 41 -12.69 10.31 25.31
C LEU A 41 -13.30 9.35 26.33
N ALA A 42 -14.21 8.46 25.90
CA ALA A 42 -14.84 7.47 26.77
C ALA A 42 -13.85 6.45 27.37
N TRP A 43 -12.71 6.21 26.72
CA TRP A 43 -11.66 5.32 27.22
C TRP A 43 -10.93 5.87 28.46
N ARG A 44 -10.97 7.18 28.69
CA ARG A 44 -10.35 7.82 29.86
C ARG A 44 -11.18 7.66 31.15
N THR A 45 -12.36 7.04 31.07
CA THR A 45 -13.28 6.94 32.21
C THR A 45 -12.80 5.90 33.25
N PRO A 46 -12.99 6.15 34.56
CA PRO A 46 -12.66 5.19 35.62
C PRO A 46 -13.37 3.83 35.46
N VAL A 47 -14.58 3.84 34.88
CA VAL A 47 -15.38 2.65 34.59
C VAL A 47 -14.67 1.74 33.57
N HIS A 48 -14.06 2.32 32.53
CA HIS A 48 -13.27 1.54 31.58
C HIS A 48 -12.03 0.95 32.25
N GLY A 49 -11.34 1.72 33.10
CA GLY A 49 -10.20 1.26 33.89
C GLY A 49 -10.53 0.08 34.81
N LEU A 50 -11.69 0.11 35.49
CA LEU A 50 -12.17 -1.01 36.33
C LEU A 50 -12.39 -2.28 35.50
N ARG A 51 -12.96 -2.16 34.30
CA ARG A 51 -13.20 -3.29 33.38
C ARG A 51 -11.91 -3.87 32.78
N LEU A 52 -10.78 -3.18 32.91
CA LEU A 52 -9.48 -3.70 32.51
C LEU A 52 -8.77 -4.43 33.66
N ARG A 53 -9.30 -4.43 34.89
CA ARG A 53 -8.74 -5.21 36.01
C ARG A 53 -9.01 -6.70 35.82
N GLY A 54 -8.09 -7.51 36.31
CA GLY A 54 -8.20 -8.97 36.27
C GLY A 54 -6.85 -9.64 36.47
N ARG A 55 -6.85 -10.95 36.71
CA ARG A 55 -5.61 -11.74 36.80
C ARG A 55 -4.85 -11.67 35.48
N TYR A 56 -3.53 -11.56 35.56
CA TYR A 56 -2.60 -11.70 34.44
C TYR A 56 -1.79 -12.99 34.63
N PRO A 57 -1.28 -13.61 33.55
CA PRO A 57 -0.58 -14.88 33.69
C PRO A 57 0.80 -14.68 34.31
N LEU A 58 1.35 -15.73 34.91
CA LEU A 58 2.74 -15.74 35.38
C LEU A 58 3.75 -15.97 34.25
N LYS A 59 3.31 -16.56 33.14
CA LYS A 59 4.10 -16.84 31.93
C LYS A 59 3.21 -16.85 30.68
N LEU A 60 3.79 -16.56 29.53
CA LEU A 60 3.16 -16.82 28.23
C LEU A 60 3.26 -18.32 27.90
N TYR A 61 2.51 -18.78 26.90
CA TYR A 61 2.64 -20.17 26.45
C TYR A 61 4.01 -20.48 25.86
N ASP A 62 4.46 -19.65 24.93
CA ASP A 62 5.80 -19.68 24.32
C ASP A 62 6.05 -18.35 23.57
N VAL A 63 7.14 -18.26 22.80
CA VAL A 63 7.54 -17.12 21.99
C VAL A 63 7.45 -17.49 20.50
N PRO A 64 6.48 -16.93 19.74
CA PRO A 64 6.40 -17.19 18.30
C PRO A 64 7.53 -16.46 17.56
N PRO A 65 8.16 -17.04 16.52
CA PRO A 65 9.15 -16.30 15.74
C PRO A 65 8.49 -15.18 14.92
N ASP A 66 9.15 -14.03 14.79
CA ASP A 66 8.81 -13.03 13.77
C ASP A 66 9.29 -13.56 12.41
N PRO A 67 8.41 -13.79 11.42
CA PRO A 67 8.81 -14.41 10.16
C PRO A 67 9.48 -13.43 9.19
N ILE A 68 9.58 -12.15 9.56
CA ILE A 68 10.20 -11.10 8.73
C ILE A 68 11.42 -10.56 9.47
N GLU A 69 12.55 -10.52 8.78
CA GLU A 69 13.79 -9.98 9.30
C GLU A 69 13.71 -8.45 9.44
N GLY A 70 14.35 -7.92 10.49
CA GLY A 70 14.45 -6.48 10.73
C GLY A 70 15.50 -5.80 9.89
N MET A 71 15.37 -4.48 9.74
CA MET A 71 16.37 -3.66 9.08
C MET A 71 17.54 -3.40 10.03
N VAL A 72 18.66 -4.10 9.80
CA VAL A 72 19.90 -3.98 10.58
C VAL A 72 20.34 -2.51 10.76
N ARG A 73 20.16 -1.67 9.73
CA ARG A 73 20.49 -0.23 9.81
C ARG A 73 19.65 0.52 10.85
N LEU A 74 18.35 0.26 10.93
CA LEU A 74 17.46 0.93 11.90
C LEU A 74 17.77 0.45 13.32
N GLY A 75 18.00 -0.85 13.50
CA GLY A 75 18.42 -1.40 14.78
C GLY A 75 19.81 -0.94 15.21
N GLY A 76 20.74 -0.77 14.26
CA GLY A 76 22.07 -0.19 14.49
C GLY A 76 21.98 1.24 15.04
N ALA A 77 21.13 2.09 14.47
CA ALA A 77 20.91 3.43 15.00
C ALA A 77 20.41 3.42 16.46
N MET A 78 19.60 2.41 16.85
CA MET A 78 19.17 2.25 18.23
C MET A 78 20.33 1.89 19.17
N LEU A 79 21.30 1.10 18.71
CA LEU A 79 22.54 0.85 19.45
C LEU A 79 23.38 2.12 19.62
N ASP A 80 23.27 3.05 18.68
CA ASP A 80 23.92 4.36 18.72
C ASP A 80 23.10 5.40 19.51
N GLY A 81 21.98 5.00 20.13
CA GLY A 81 21.19 5.84 21.01
C GLY A 81 20.03 6.60 20.34
N GLU A 82 19.70 6.29 19.08
CA GLU A 82 18.63 6.95 18.33
C GLU A 82 17.59 5.97 17.78
N ILE A 83 16.31 6.35 17.81
CA ILE A 83 15.29 5.64 17.05
C ILE A 83 15.06 6.41 15.76
N LEU A 84 15.25 5.75 14.61
CA LEU A 84 15.06 6.34 13.28
C LEU A 84 13.85 5.72 12.59
N TRP A 85 12.97 6.55 12.04
CA TRP A 85 11.87 6.09 11.20
C TRP A 85 11.39 7.22 10.29
N LEU A 86 11.16 6.93 9.01
CA LEU A 86 10.70 7.93 8.04
C LEU A 86 11.54 9.22 8.06
N GLY A 87 12.86 9.10 8.21
CA GLY A 87 13.78 10.24 8.20
C GLY A 87 13.70 11.13 9.44
N GLU A 88 12.82 10.81 10.38
CA GLU A 88 12.75 11.44 11.70
C GLU A 88 13.60 10.64 12.69
N SER A 89 14.13 11.33 13.70
CA SER A 89 14.94 10.75 14.78
C SER A 89 14.46 11.23 16.14
N VAL A 90 14.54 10.34 17.14
CA VAL A 90 14.45 10.70 18.55
C VAL A 90 15.57 10.04 19.33
N ALA A 91 16.21 10.80 20.21
CA ALA A 91 17.23 10.26 21.12
C ALA A 91 16.58 9.36 22.18
N ILE A 92 17.06 8.11 22.29
CA ILE A 92 16.56 7.11 23.25
C ILE A 92 16.70 7.64 24.68
N GLU A 93 17.81 8.30 25.02
CA GLU A 93 18.05 8.78 26.38
C GLU A 93 16.90 9.66 26.90
N SER A 94 16.42 10.58 26.08
CA SER A 94 15.39 11.55 26.46
C SER A 94 13.98 11.17 26.00
N TYR A 95 13.82 10.07 25.25
CA TYR A 95 12.53 9.75 24.64
C TYR A 95 11.46 9.37 25.66
N ASP A 96 10.27 9.93 25.46
CA ASP A 96 9.06 9.68 26.22
C ASP A 96 7.92 9.43 25.22
N PHE A 97 7.13 8.39 25.45
CA PHE A 97 6.05 8.00 24.56
C PHE A 97 4.81 8.92 24.66
N ARG A 98 4.76 9.86 25.61
CA ARG A 98 3.74 10.92 25.64
C ARG A 98 3.82 11.80 24.37
N PRO A 99 2.69 12.37 23.89
CA PRO A 99 2.67 13.12 22.63
C PRO A 99 3.78 14.19 22.54
N ARG A 100 4.48 14.23 21.40
CA ARG A 100 5.59 15.14 21.06
C ARG A 100 5.42 15.71 19.65
N ASP A 101 6.27 16.66 19.30
CA ASP A 101 6.43 17.21 17.93
C ASP A 101 7.15 16.21 17.01
N ILE A 102 6.50 15.07 16.73
CA ILE A 102 6.90 14.10 15.70
C ILE A 102 5.71 13.80 14.79
N SER A 103 5.96 13.26 13.61
CA SER A 103 4.85 12.90 12.71
C SER A 103 3.97 11.80 13.30
N ALA A 104 2.71 11.78 12.87
CA ALA A 104 1.76 10.74 13.25
C ALA A 104 2.26 9.33 12.84
N ALA A 105 2.95 9.22 11.70
CA ALA A 105 3.47 7.95 11.22
C ALA A 105 4.63 7.43 12.09
N PHE A 106 5.51 8.33 12.56
CA PHE A 106 6.58 7.95 13.49
C PHE A 106 6.03 7.60 14.87
N SER A 107 5.08 8.40 15.38
CA SER A 107 4.35 8.07 16.61
C SER A 107 3.69 6.69 16.53
N ASP A 108 2.99 6.38 15.43
CA ASP A 108 2.33 5.07 15.25
C ASP A 108 3.36 3.92 15.20
N HIS A 109 4.52 4.11 14.56
CA HIS A 109 5.62 3.12 14.57
C HIS A 109 6.13 2.86 16.00
N LEU A 110 6.43 3.91 16.76
CA LEU A 110 6.89 3.81 18.15
C LEU A 110 5.84 3.14 19.04
N GLN A 111 4.59 3.59 18.94
CA GLN A 111 3.47 3.04 19.70
C GLN A 111 3.14 1.60 19.29
N SER A 112 3.35 1.18 18.05
CA SER A 112 3.11 -0.22 17.65
C SER A 112 4.15 -1.21 18.18
N PHE A 113 5.32 -0.71 18.63
CA PHE A 113 6.51 -1.51 18.97
C PHE A 113 7.12 -2.27 17.77
N ALA A 114 6.82 -1.85 16.54
CA ALA A 114 7.41 -2.44 15.34
C ALA A 114 8.95 -2.35 15.31
N TRP A 115 9.52 -1.33 15.93
CA TRP A 115 10.98 -1.16 16.10
C TRP A 115 11.67 -2.33 16.83
N LEU A 116 10.93 -3.16 17.58
CA LEU A 116 11.50 -4.37 18.20
C LEU A 116 12.06 -5.33 17.15
N ARG A 117 11.44 -5.41 15.98
CA ARG A 117 11.93 -6.23 14.86
C ARG A 117 13.32 -5.77 14.41
N ASP A 118 13.48 -4.47 14.20
CA ASP A 118 14.73 -3.88 13.73
C ASP A 118 15.83 -4.00 14.79
N LEU A 119 15.48 -3.73 16.05
CA LEU A 119 16.39 -3.89 17.19
C LEU A 119 16.87 -5.35 17.36
N SER A 120 15.97 -6.32 17.16
CA SER A 120 16.30 -7.75 17.23
C SER A 120 17.33 -8.16 16.17
N ALA A 121 17.27 -7.56 14.98
CA ALA A 121 18.23 -7.80 13.90
C ALA A 121 19.59 -7.11 14.11
N ALA A 122 19.71 -6.17 15.05
CA ALA A 122 20.92 -5.36 15.24
C ALA A 122 22.09 -6.10 15.91
N GLY A 123 21.82 -7.20 16.61
CA GLY A 123 22.86 -7.98 17.27
C GLY A 123 22.35 -8.94 18.35
N PRO A 124 23.28 -9.60 19.06
CA PRO A 124 22.94 -10.58 20.10
C PRO A 124 22.07 -9.99 21.20
N ARG A 125 21.15 -10.81 21.74
CA ARG A 125 20.18 -10.40 22.77
C ARG A 125 20.78 -9.61 23.92
N GLN A 126 21.95 -10.01 24.42
CA GLN A 126 22.62 -9.35 25.55
C GLN A 126 22.94 -7.88 25.26
N ARG A 127 23.18 -7.53 24.00
CA ARG A 127 23.50 -6.17 23.56
C ARG A 127 22.24 -5.33 23.35
N VAL A 128 21.19 -5.91 22.79
CA VAL A 128 20.00 -5.17 22.35
C VAL A 128 18.87 -5.12 23.39
N ALA A 129 18.78 -6.11 24.29
CA ALA A 129 17.72 -6.18 25.31
C ALA A 129 17.68 -4.95 26.25
N PRO A 130 18.80 -4.38 26.73
CA PRO A 130 18.75 -3.20 27.61
C PRO A 130 17.98 -2.02 26.99
N ILE A 131 18.12 -1.78 25.68
CA ILE A 131 17.40 -0.73 24.97
C ILE A 131 15.90 -1.03 24.94
N ALA A 132 15.53 -2.27 24.59
CA ALA A 132 14.15 -2.71 24.54
C ALA A 132 13.46 -2.56 25.90
N GLU A 133 14.16 -2.92 26.98
CA GLU A 133 13.64 -2.85 28.36
C GLU A 133 13.45 -1.42 28.84
N ILE A 134 14.41 -0.52 28.58
CA ILE A 134 14.30 0.90 28.94
C ILE A 134 13.08 1.53 28.25
N LEU A 135 12.93 1.32 26.94
CA LEU A 135 11.80 1.85 26.17
C LEU A 135 10.48 1.24 26.61
N THR A 136 10.44 -0.08 26.85
CA THR A 136 9.24 -0.77 27.33
C THR A 136 8.80 -0.25 28.69
N ARG A 137 9.74 -0.08 29.63
CA ARG A 137 9.46 0.45 30.97
C ARG A 137 8.85 1.85 30.89
N ARG A 138 9.44 2.75 30.09
CA ARG A 138 8.91 4.10 29.89
C ARG A 138 7.50 4.09 29.31
N TRP A 139 7.22 3.20 28.36
CA TRP A 139 5.87 3.05 27.83
C TRP A 139 4.88 2.56 28.90
N ILE A 140 5.26 1.59 29.73
CA ILE A 140 4.43 1.08 30.83
C ILE A 140 4.19 2.15 31.89
N ASP A 141 5.20 2.95 32.22
CA ASP A 141 5.06 4.04 33.19
C ASP A 141 4.11 5.13 32.66
N ALA A 142 4.22 5.47 31.38
CA ALA A 142 3.36 6.46 30.72
C ALA A 142 1.91 5.96 30.54
N PHE A 143 1.72 4.72 30.07
CA PHE A 143 0.44 4.24 29.53
C PHE A 143 -0.01 2.88 30.05
N GLY A 144 0.84 2.15 30.77
CA GLY A 144 0.50 0.85 31.33
C GLY A 144 -0.55 0.93 32.42
N LYS A 145 -0.66 2.06 33.13
CA LYS A 145 -1.67 2.30 34.18
C LYS A 145 -2.93 3.00 33.67
N GLN A 146 -2.80 3.99 32.80
CA GLN A 146 -3.89 4.83 32.30
C GLN A 146 -4.12 4.65 30.80
N VAL A 147 -5.38 4.57 30.41
CA VAL A 147 -5.77 4.44 29.00
C VAL A 147 -5.69 5.82 28.34
N HIS A 148 -4.79 5.95 27.36
CA HIS A 148 -4.58 7.17 26.58
C HIS A 148 -5.02 6.95 25.13
N GLU A 149 -5.76 7.89 24.56
CA GLU A 149 -6.43 7.73 23.25
C GLU A 149 -5.47 7.34 22.11
N THR A 150 -4.30 7.99 22.04
CA THR A 150 -3.31 7.69 20.99
C THR A 150 -2.61 6.34 21.21
N ALA A 151 -2.11 6.07 22.41
CA ALA A 151 -1.33 4.86 22.72
C ALA A 151 -2.20 3.59 22.80
N TRP A 152 -3.50 3.74 23.11
CA TRP A 152 -4.46 2.65 23.25
C TRP A 152 -5.39 2.50 22.05
N ARG A 153 -5.07 3.12 20.90
CA ARG A 153 -5.75 2.83 19.63
C ARG A 153 -5.80 1.31 19.37
N PRO A 154 -6.95 0.73 19.00
CA PRO A 154 -7.11 -0.72 18.88
C PRO A 154 -6.16 -1.35 17.85
N ASP A 155 -5.90 -0.68 16.74
CA ASP A 155 -4.97 -1.16 15.71
C ASP A 155 -3.52 -1.22 16.22
N LEU A 156 -3.09 -0.22 16.99
CA LEU A 156 -1.76 -0.19 17.58
C LEU A 156 -1.59 -1.26 18.66
N TRP A 157 -2.59 -1.47 19.51
CA TRP A 157 -2.58 -2.60 20.46
C TRP A 157 -2.56 -3.95 19.75
N GLY A 158 -3.29 -4.06 18.65
CA GLY A 158 -3.30 -5.24 17.81
C GLY A 158 -1.90 -5.64 17.38
N ARG A 159 -1.16 -4.67 16.84
CA ARG A 159 0.25 -4.82 16.46
C ARG A 159 1.17 -5.05 17.65
N ARG A 160 0.99 -4.31 18.73
CA ARG A 160 1.80 -4.39 19.94
C ARG A 160 1.77 -5.79 20.55
N ILE A 161 0.61 -6.45 20.60
CA ILE A 161 0.50 -7.83 21.08
C ILE A 161 1.31 -8.80 20.21
N LEU A 162 1.33 -8.58 18.89
CA LEU A 162 2.11 -9.39 17.96
C LEU A 162 3.62 -9.12 18.12
N PHE A 163 4.05 -7.87 18.18
CA PHE A 163 5.47 -7.55 18.39
C PHE A 163 5.96 -7.94 19.79
N TRP A 164 5.17 -7.70 20.84
CA TRP A 164 5.54 -8.09 22.21
C TRP A 164 5.61 -9.60 22.40
N GLY A 165 4.73 -10.36 21.73
CA GLY A 165 4.83 -11.82 21.80
C GLY A 165 6.06 -12.33 21.06
N CYS A 166 6.30 -11.89 19.82
CA CYS A 166 7.48 -12.31 19.04
C CYS A 166 8.81 -11.93 19.69
N HIS A 167 8.86 -10.77 20.33
CA HIS A 167 10.08 -10.21 20.91
C HIS A 167 10.04 -10.20 22.45
N ALA A 168 9.22 -11.08 23.06
CA ALA A 168 9.11 -11.20 24.52
C ALA A 168 10.47 -11.38 25.22
N PRO A 169 11.44 -12.17 24.69
CA PRO A 169 12.76 -12.29 25.29
C PRO A 169 13.55 -10.98 25.37
N LEU A 170 13.27 -9.99 24.53
CA LEU A 170 13.93 -8.67 24.58
C LEU A 170 13.34 -7.77 25.66
N ILE A 171 12.04 -7.89 25.94
CA ILE A 171 11.31 -6.97 26.84
C ILE A 171 11.01 -7.56 28.23
N MET A 172 11.33 -8.84 28.46
CA MET A 172 11.09 -9.56 29.72
C MET A 172 12.36 -10.20 30.31
N THR A 173 13.56 -9.73 29.93
CA THR A 173 14.82 -10.28 30.48
C THR A 173 14.97 -9.91 31.96
N ALA A 174 14.68 -8.66 32.35
CA ALA A 174 14.67 -8.19 33.73
C ALA A 174 13.45 -8.70 34.52
N ASP A 175 13.71 -9.28 35.70
CA ASP A 175 12.68 -9.90 36.55
C ASP A 175 11.62 -8.89 37.03
N ASP A 176 12.04 -7.66 37.32
CA ASP A 176 11.16 -6.59 37.80
C ASP A 176 10.23 -6.04 36.70
N LEU A 177 10.62 -6.18 35.42
CA LEU A 177 9.85 -5.73 34.26
C LEU A 177 8.83 -6.78 33.77
N ARG A 178 9.12 -8.07 33.99
CA ARG A 178 8.28 -9.20 33.52
C ARG A 178 6.82 -9.08 33.97
N GLY A 179 6.59 -8.88 35.27
CA GLY A 179 5.24 -8.73 35.83
C GLY A 179 4.45 -7.56 35.22
N PRO A 180 5.01 -6.34 35.21
CA PRO A 180 4.41 -5.18 34.54
C PRO A 180 4.06 -5.40 33.07
N VAL A 181 4.94 -6.02 32.27
CA VAL A 181 4.68 -6.30 30.84
C VAL A 181 3.52 -7.28 30.68
N LEU A 182 3.50 -8.38 31.43
CA LEU A 182 2.42 -9.38 31.38
C LEU A 182 1.06 -8.79 31.80
N ASN A 183 1.07 -7.92 32.81
CA ASN A 183 -0.13 -7.19 33.23
C ASN A 183 -0.60 -6.23 32.14
N ALA A 184 0.29 -5.43 31.55
CA ALA A 184 -0.04 -4.51 30.46
C ALA A 184 -0.60 -5.26 29.24
N LEU A 185 0.02 -6.36 28.84
CA LEU A 185 -0.43 -7.22 27.73
C LEU A 185 -1.84 -7.77 28.01
N SER A 186 -2.10 -8.27 29.21
CA SER A 186 -3.43 -8.77 29.61
C SER A 186 -4.50 -7.68 29.59
N ARG A 187 -4.14 -6.46 30.01
CA ARG A 187 -5.05 -5.30 29.92
C ARG A 187 -5.32 -4.90 28.47
N GLY A 188 -4.30 -4.90 27.62
CA GLY A 188 -4.42 -4.65 26.19
C GLY A 188 -5.37 -5.65 25.52
N ALA A 189 -5.23 -6.94 25.82
CA ALA A 189 -6.13 -7.98 25.33
C ALA A 189 -7.59 -7.72 25.74
N ARG A 190 -7.87 -7.44 27.03
CA ARG A 190 -9.22 -7.09 27.52
C ARG A 190 -9.79 -5.80 26.93
N HIS A 191 -8.91 -4.89 26.51
CA HIS A 191 -9.31 -3.68 25.80
C HIS A 191 -9.78 -4.03 24.39
N LEU A 192 -8.97 -4.78 23.64
CA LEU A 192 -9.29 -5.20 22.27
C LEU A 192 -10.56 -6.05 22.17
N ASP A 193 -10.82 -6.92 23.15
CA ASP A 193 -12.05 -7.72 23.25
C ASP A 193 -13.34 -6.88 23.08
N ARG A 194 -13.28 -5.56 23.34
CA ARG A 194 -14.41 -4.63 23.26
C ARG A 194 -14.20 -3.44 22.31
N SER A 195 -12.98 -3.25 21.81
CA SER A 195 -12.61 -2.07 21.01
C SER A 195 -12.16 -2.40 19.60
N ALA A 196 -11.92 -3.67 19.25
CA ALA A 196 -11.43 -4.05 17.93
C ALA A 196 -12.31 -3.53 16.77
N ASP A 197 -13.64 -3.65 16.88
CA ASP A 197 -14.58 -3.13 15.87
C ASP A 197 -14.61 -1.59 15.77
N LYS A 198 -14.09 -0.88 16.78
CA LYS A 198 -14.00 0.59 16.80
C LYS A 198 -12.79 1.11 16.01
N ALA A 199 -11.86 0.23 15.64
CA ALA A 199 -10.78 0.61 14.74
C ALA A 199 -11.33 1.10 13.39
N ALA A 200 -10.56 1.97 12.73
CA ALA A 200 -10.88 2.39 11.37
C ALA A 200 -11.04 1.17 10.44
N PRO A 201 -12.05 1.16 9.55
CA PRO A 201 -12.21 0.09 8.56
C PRO A 201 -10.92 -0.18 7.76
N GLY A 202 -10.76 -1.40 7.24
CA GLY A 202 -9.58 -1.83 6.48
C GLY A 202 -8.48 -2.41 7.38
N LEU A 203 -7.21 -2.18 7.01
CA LEU A 203 -6.05 -2.79 7.66
C LEU A 203 -5.99 -2.52 9.18
N ALA A 204 -6.41 -1.34 9.64
CA ALA A 204 -6.40 -1.00 11.06
C ALA A 204 -7.31 -1.94 11.88
N ARG A 205 -8.53 -2.23 11.39
CA ARG A 205 -9.44 -3.18 12.04
C ARG A 205 -8.96 -4.61 11.94
N VAL A 206 -8.34 -5.00 10.83
CA VAL A 206 -7.69 -6.33 10.71
C VAL A 206 -6.58 -6.47 11.75
N ALA A 207 -5.73 -5.44 11.93
CA ALA A 207 -4.68 -5.43 12.95
C ALA A 207 -5.24 -5.57 14.37
N ALA A 208 -6.31 -4.85 14.69
CA ALA A 208 -6.96 -4.94 16.00
C ALA A 208 -7.47 -6.36 16.30
N TRP A 209 -8.20 -6.98 15.36
CA TRP A 209 -8.69 -8.36 15.51
C TRP A 209 -7.58 -9.40 15.48
N ALA A 210 -6.52 -9.18 14.69
CA ALA A 210 -5.34 -10.03 14.69
C ALA A 210 -4.68 -10.07 16.07
N GLY A 211 -4.64 -8.95 16.79
CA GLY A 211 -4.17 -8.93 18.18
C GLY A 211 -5.09 -9.62 19.17
N VAL A 212 -6.41 -9.63 18.97
CA VAL A 212 -7.35 -10.43 19.80
C VAL A 212 -7.02 -11.91 19.66
N VAL A 213 -6.87 -12.40 18.43
CA VAL A 213 -6.48 -13.78 18.13
C VAL A 213 -5.10 -14.09 18.70
N GLY A 214 -4.11 -13.22 18.43
CA GLY A 214 -2.75 -13.36 18.94
C GLY A 214 -2.71 -13.44 20.48
N ALA A 215 -3.50 -12.61 21.18
CA ALA A 215 -3.63 -12.68 22.63
C ALA A 215 -4.27 -13.99 23.11
N GLY A 216 -5.28 -14.50 22.39
CA GLY A 216 -5.90 -15.79 22.69
C GLY A 216 -4.94 -16.97 22.57
N LEU A 217 -4.01 -16.91 21.60
CA LEU A 217 -2.99 -17.93 21.38
C LEU A 217 -1.78 -17.79 22.32
N LEU A 218 -1.49 -16.56 22.80
CA LEU A 218 -0.31 -16.25 23.59
C LEU A 218 -0.52 -16.38 25.11
N ILE A 219 -1.71 -15.99 25.60
CA ILE A 219 -2.02 -15.89 27.04
C ILE A 219 -2.74 -17.17 27.53
N PRO A 220 -2.29 -17.79 28.63
CA PRO A 220 -3.01 -18.90 29.25
C PRO A 220 -4.49 -18.62 29.55
N GLY A 221 -5.37 -19.56 29.19
CA GLY A 221 -6.82 -19.41 29.34
C GLY A 221 -7.46 -18.52 28.24
N GLY A 222 -6.79 -18.40 27.10
CA GLY A 222 -7.18 -17.55 25.98
C GLY A 222 -8.13 -18.18 24.96
N GLU A 223 -8.59 -19.42 25.17
CA GLU A 223 -9.30 -20.23 24.16
C GLU A 223 -10.63 -19.57 23.71
N LEU A 224 -11.41 -19.04 24.67
CA LEU A 224 -12.64 -18.30 24.34
C LEU A 224 -12.34 -16.99 23.59
N ARG A 225 -11.23 -16.32 23.91
CA ARG A 225 -10.78 -15.12 23.21
C ARG A 225 -10.35 -15.45 21.79
N GLN A 226 -9.65 -16.57 21.59
CA GLN A 226 -9.27 -17.06 20.27
C GLN A 226 -10.51 -17.26 19.39
N LEU A 227 -11.50 -18.06 19.86
CA LEU A 227 -12.73 -18.31 19.10
C LEU A 227 -13.51 -17.04 18.77
N HIS A 228 -13.57 -16.09 19.72
CA HIS A 228 -14.20 -14.79 19.49
C HIS A 228 -13.42 -13.95 18.47
N GLY A 229 -12.10 -13.90 18.63
CA GLY A 229 -11.17 -13.17 17.77
C GLY A 229 -11.19 -13.68 16.33
N GLU A 230 -11.24 -15.00 16.12
CA GLU A 230 -11.29 -15.61 14.78
C GLU A 230 -12.55 -15.19 14.02
N LYS A 231 -13.71 -15.15 14.70
CA LYS A 231 -14.96 -14.65 14.11
C LYS A 231 -14.87 -13.17 13.77
N GLY A 232 -14.25 -12.36 14.63
CA GLY A 232 -14.05 -10.93 14.38
C GLY A 232 -13.08 -10.66 13.24
N LEU A 233 -11.98 -11.41 13.20
CA LEU A 233 -10.97 -11.35 12.15
C LEU A 233 -11.55 -11.73 10.78
N ALA A 234 -12.37 -12.79 10.71
CA ALA A 234 -13.05 -13.17 9.47
C ALA A 234 -13.89 -12.01 8.91
N ARG A 235 -14.76 -11.40 9.74
CA ARG A 235 -15.55 -10.23 9.32
C ARG A 235 -14.69 -9.04 8.90
N ALA A 236 -13.58 -8.80 9.61
CA ALA A 236 -12.68 -7.70 9.30
C ALA A 236 -11.94 -7.92 7.97
N LEU A 237 -11.55 -9.16 7.66
CA LEU A 237 -10.92 -9.54 6.40
C LEU A 237 -11.91 -9.44 5.23
N ASP A 238 -13.14 -9.94 5.41
CA ASP A 238 -14.20 -9.84 4.39
C ASP A 238 -14.51 -8.38 4.03
N ALA A 239 -14.41 -7.46 4.99
CA ALA A 239 -14.61 -6.03 4.75
C ALA A 239 -13.36 -5.29 4.24
N ALA A 240 -12.17 -5.88 4.37
CA ALA A 240 -10.89 -5.24 4.01
C ALA A 240 -10.35 -5.72 2.66
N LEU A 241 -10.80 -6.86 2.16
CA LEU A 241 -10.34 -7.46 0.92
C LEU A 241 -11.47 -7.54 -0.11
N HIS A 242 -11.13 -7.25 -1.36
CA HIS A 242 -11.94 -7.62 -2.52
C HIS A 242 -11.94 -9.14 -2.74
N GLY A 243 -12.85 -9.63 -3.59
CA GLY A 243 -12.93 -11.06 -3.91
C GLY A 243 -11.64 -11.61 -4.53
N ASP A 244 -10.85 -10.76 -5.19
CA ASP A 244 -9.55 -11.08 -5.79
C ASP A 244 -8.36 -10.96 -4.82
N GLY A 245 -8.61 -10.65 -3.54
CA GLY A 245 -7.60 -10.56 -2.49
C GLY A 245 -6.87 -9.23 -2.39
N GLY A 246 -7.20 -8.25 -3.23
CA GLY A 246 -6.66 -6.89 -3.11
C GLY A 246 -7.33 -6.09 -2.00
N ILE A 247 -6.57 -5.30 -1.24
CA ILE A 247 -7.09 -4.47 -0.16
C ILE A 247 -7.95 -3.31 -0.71
N VAL A 248 -9.06 -3.01 -0.04
CA VAL A 248 -10.05 -1.99 -0.45
C VAL A 248 -9.51 -0.56 -0.54
N SER A 249 -8.37 -0.25 0.10
CA SER A 249 -7.68 1.05 -0.05
C SER A 249 -6.91 1.17 -1.36
N ARG A 250 -6.79 0.07 -2.12
CA ARG A 250 -5.99 -0.04 -3.34
C ARG A 250 -4.50 0.29 -3.16
N SER A 251 -4.04 0.42 -1.92
CA SER A 251 -2.67 0.84 -1.59
C SER A 251 -1.71 -0.36 -1.60
N PRO A 252 -0.62 -0.31 -2.40
CA PRO A 252 0.37 -1.40 -2.43
C PRO A 252 1.06 -1.62 -1.07
N ILE A 253 1.33 -0.54 -0.32
CA ILE A 253 1.94 -0.63 1.01
C ILE A 253 1.01 -1.31 2.00
N GLU A 254 -0.28 -0.97 2.00
CA GLU A 254 -1.22 -1.60 2.92
C GLU A 254 -1.47 -3.07 2.56
N GLN A 255 -1.38 -3.43 1.27
CA GLN A 255 -1.40 -4.82 0.84
C GLN A 255 -0.18 -5.59 1.41
N MET A 256 1.01 -5.01 1.30
CA MET A 256 2.23 -5.59 1.86
C MET A 256 2.15 -5.71 3.40
N ASP A 257 1.69 -4.67 4.09
CA ASP A 257 1.52 -4.67 5.54
C ASP A 257 0.45 -5.68 6.01
N LEU A 258 -0.60 -5.89 5.21
CA LEU A 258 -1.60 -6.93 5.45
C LEU A 258 -0.97 -8.32 5.39
N VAL A 259 -0.23 -8.63 4.31
CA VAL A 259 0.46 -9.92 4.16
C VAL A 259 1.43 -10.14 5.32
N ALA A 260 2.21 -9.13 5.68
CA ALA A 260 3.14 -9.18 6.80
C ALA A 260 2.43 -9.47 8.14
N LEU A 261 1.34 -8.76 8.43
CA LEU A 261 0.54 -8.94 9.64
C LEU A 261 -0.04 -10.37 9.75
N LEU A 262 -0.62 -10.88 8.66
CA LEU A 262 -1.22 -12.21 8.64
C LEU A 262 -0.15 -13.31 8.73
N ALA A 263 1.01 -13.11 8.09
CA ALA A 263 2.16 -13.99 8.20
C ALA A 263 2.67 -14.08 9.64
N MET A 264 2.78 -12.94 10.35
CA MET A 264 3.11 -12.92 11.78
C MET A 264 2.07 -13.68 12.60
N LEU A 265 0.78 -13.40 12.42
CA LEU A 265 -0.27 -14.07 13.18
C LEU A 265 -0.29 -15.59 12.95
N ARG A 266 0.04 -16.07 11.74
CA ARG A 266 0.20 -17.50 11.48
C ARG A 266 1.22 -18.16 12.41
N ARG A 267 2.32 -17.47 12.74
CA ARG A 267 3.36 -18.01 13.64
C ARG A 267 2.86 -18.23 15.08
N TYR A 268 1.80 -17.52 15.50
CA TYR A 268 1.15 -17.77 16.78
C TYR A 268 0.36 -19.08 16.79
N TYR A 269 -0.23 -19.48 15.66
CA TYR A 269 -0.86 -20.80 15.53
C TYR A 269 0.19 -21.91 15.50
N ASP A 270 1.27 -21.71 14.73
CA ASP A 270 2.38 -22.68 14.63
C ASP A 270 3.01 -22.96 16.00
N MET A 271 3.26 -21.90 16.79
CA MET A 271 3.72 -21.98 18.18
C MET A 271 2.81 -22.87 19.05
N ARG A 272 1.50 -22.89 18.76
CA ARG A 272 0.51 -23.69 19.48
C ARG A 272 0.32 -25.08 18.90
N GLY A 273 1.03 -25.43 17.82
CA GLY A 273 0.79 -26.65 17.06
C GLY A 273 -0.61 -26.70 16.43
N GLN A 274 -1.25 -25.54 16.23
CA GLN A 274 -2.60 -25.42 15.71
C GLN A 274 -2.59 -25.08 14.23
N ARG A 275 -3.60 -25.53 13.50
CA ARG A 275 -3.86 -25.02 12.14
C ARG A 275 -4.43 -23.60 12.24
N PRO A 276 -4.03 -22.66 11.37
CA PRO A 276 -4.65 -21.36 11.33
C PRO A 276 -6.14 -21.44 11.01
N ALA A 277 -6.94 -20.51 11.55
CA ALA A 277 -8.34 -20.37 11.17
C ALA A 277 -8.48 -20.20 9.65
N ALA A 278 -9.50 -20.82 9.07
CA ALA A 278 -9.71 -20.84 7.61
C ALA A 278 -9.69 -19.43 6.99
N ALA A 279 -10.40 -18.47 7.60
CA ALA A 279 -10.42 -17.09 7.13
C ALA A 279 -9.02 -16.44 7.07
N LEU A 280 -8.13 -16.74 8.02
CA LEU A 280 -6.74 -16.25 8.00
C LEU A 280 -5.96 -16.89 6.84
N ALA A 281 -6.01 -18.23 6.74
CA ALA A 281 -5.28 -18.99 5.73
C ALA A 281 -5.72 -18.59 4.31
N ASP A 282 -7.03 -18.47 4.09
CA ASP A 282 -7.62 -18.08 2.83
C ASP A 282 -7.26 -16.64 2.47
N ALA A 283 -7.39 -15.70 3.41
CA ALA A 283 -7.03 -14.30 3.17
C ALA A 283 -5.54 -14.13 2.85
N LEU A 284 -4.64 -14.80 3.59
CA LEU A 284 -3.21 -14.75 3.30
C LEU A 284 -2.90 -15.31 1.92
N THR A 285 -3.53 -16.43 1.55
CA THR A 285 -3.38 -17.06 0.22
C THR A 285 -3.87 -16.14 -0.90
N ARG A 286 -5.01 -15.46 -0.72
CA ARG A 286 -5.57 -14.51 -1.70
C ARG A 286 -4.79 -13.19 -1.76
N ALA A 287 -4.17 -12.74 -0.68
CA ALA A 287 -3.51 -11.43 -0.62
C ALA A 287 -2.15 -11.37 -1.32
N VAL A 288 -1.47 -12.50 -1.51
CA VAL A 288 -0.12 -12.53 -2.12
C VAL A 288 -0.12 -12.33 -3.65
N PRO A 289 -0.96 -13.01 -4.44
CA PRO A 289 -1.02 -12.79 -5.89
C PRO A 289 -1.21 -11.31 -6.32
N PRO A 290 -2.13 -10.52 -5.75
CA PRO A 290 -2.29 -9.11 -6.10
C PRO A 290 -1.04 -8.28 -5.78
N LEU A 291 -0.39 -8.50 -4.63
CA LEU A 291 0.87 -7.83 -4.28
C LEU A 291 1.94 -8.07 -5.36
N LEU A 292 2.12 -9.33 -5.77
CA LEU A 292 3.04 -9.71 -6.84
C LEU A 292 2.64 -9.11 -8.19
N GLY A 293 1.34 -8.99 -8.47
CA GLY A 293 0.79 -8.38 -9.69
C GLY A 293 1.32 -6.97 -9.95
N LEU A 294 1.59 -6.21 -8.88
CA LEU A 294 2.12 -4.84 -8.91
C LEU A 294 3.64 -4.73 -9.03
N THR A 295 4.38 -5.84 -9.01
CA THR A 295 5.85 -5.77 -9.10
C THR A 295 6.30 -5.44 -10.52
N LEU A 296 7.31 -4.60 -10.69
CA LEU A 296 8.00 -4.46 -11.98
C LEU A 296 9.09 -5.51 -12.11
N GLY A 297 9.88 -5.47 -13.17
CA GLY A 297 10.87 -6.52 -13.41
C GLY A 297 12.10 -6.47 -12.51
N ASP A 298 12.26 -5.40 -11.71
CA ASP A 298 13.20 -5.32 -10.57
C ASP A 298 12.69 -6.07 -9.32
N GLY A 299 11.47 -6.62 -9.38
CA GLY A 299 10.79 -7.24 -8.24
C GLY A 299 10.20 -6.23 -7.25
N GLY A 300 10.48 -4.94 -7.42
CA GLY A 300 9.96 -3.87 -6.58
C GLY A 300 8.54 -3.47 -6.96
N LEU A 301 7.82 -2.85 -6.02
CA LEU A 301 6.46 -2.38 -6.28
C LEU A 301 6.46 -1.16 -7.22
N SER A 302 5.48 -1.13 -8.12
CA SER A 302 5.06 0.08 -8.83
C SER A 302 4.35 1.05 -7.88
N SER A 303 4.35 2.34 -8.22
CA SER A 303 4.02 3.41 -7.29
C SER A 303 2.57 3.89 -7.47
N TRP A 304 1.70 3.50 -6.53
CA TRP A 304 0.27 3.83 -6.57
C TRP A 304 -0.27 4.31 -5.24
N GLN A 305 -1.33 5.13 -5.27
CA GLN A 305 -2.07 5.56 -4.07
C GLN A 305 -1.16 6.14 -2.96
N GLY A 306 -0.25 7.04 -3.36
CA GLY A 306 0.70 7.72 -2.47
C GLY A 306 1.90 6.87 -2.03
N SER A 307 2.05 5.65 -2.58
CA SER A 307 3.19 4.78 -2.33
C SER A 307 4.44 5.26 -3.05
N ALA A 308 5.58 5.16 -2.36
CA ALA A 308 6.89 5.12 -2.98
C ALA A 308 7.09 3.78 -3.73
N PRO A 309 8.04 3.72 -4.67
CA PRO A 309 8.55 2.43 -5.16
C PRO A 309 9.18 1.67 -3.97
N ILE A 310 8.74 0.44 -3.76
CA ILE A 310 9.29 -0.44 -2.71
C ILE A 310 10.32 -1.37 -3.31
N ASP A 311 11.46 -1.48 -2.62
CA ASP A 311 12.54 -2.38 -2.98
C ASP A 311 12.09 -3.84 -3.07
N GLY A 312 12.58 -4.56 -4.08
CA GLY A 312 12.21 -5.96 -4.33
C GLY A 312 12.57 -6.90 -3.19
N GLY A 313 13.68 -6.67 -2.47
CA GLY A 313 14.06 -7.47 -1.31
C GLY A 313 13.06 -7.36 -0.15
N ARG A 314 12.45 -6.18 0.03
CA ARG A 314 11.38 -6.00 1.03
C ARG A 314 10.10 -6.75 0.64
N VAL A 315 9.75 -6.76 -0.64
CA VAL A 315 8.61 -7.53 -1.16
C VAL A 315 8.88 -9.03 -0.98
N ASP A 316 10.06 -9.49 -1.37
CA ASP A 316 10.48 -10.89 -1.28
C ASP A 316 10.48 -11.39 0.17
N ALA A 317 10.98 -10.58 1.13
CA ALA A 317 10.95 -10.93 2.54
C ALA A 317 9.51 -11.16 3.06
N VAL A 318 8.56 -10.32 2.66
CA VAL A 318 7.15 -10.45 3.07
C VAL A 318 6.47 -11.64 2.39
N VAL A 319 6.74 -11.87 1.09
CA VAL A 319 6.21 -13.02 0.35
C VAL A 319 6.79 -14.32 0.90
N THR A 320 8.09 -14.39 1.18
CA THR A 320 8.73 -15.54 1.81
C THR A 320 8.14 -15.81 3.20
N ALA A 321 7.96 -14.76 4.02
CA ALA A 321 7.31 -14.87 5.33
C ALA A 321 5.87 -15.42 5.26
N SER A 322 5.14 -15.07 4.19
CA SER A 322 3.79 -15.57 3.92
C SER A 322 3.76 -17.08 3.64
N GLY A 323 4.87 -17.68 3.21
CA GLY A 323 4.96 -19.09 2.82
C GLY A 323 4.05 -19.48 1.64
N ILE A 324 3.46 -18.51 0.94
CA ILE A 324 2.60 -18.73 -0.22
C ILE A 324 3.48 -18.74 -1.47
N ARG A 325 3.37 -19.80 -2.27
CA ARG A 325 3.98 -19.90 -3.60
C ARG A 325 2.90 -19.74 -4.63
N THR A 326 2.95 -18.65 -5.38
CA THR A 326 1.91 -18.31 -6.36
C THR A 326 2.49 -17.45 -7.48
N ARG A 327 1.72 -17.28 -8.55
CA ARG A 327 2.05 -16.39 -9.66
C ARG A 327 1.47 -14.98 -9.43
N PRO A 328 2.07 -13.94 -10.03
CA PRO A 328 1.49 -12.59 -10.01
C PRO A 328 0.08 -12.59 -10.61
N LEU A 329 -0.88 -11.96 -9.91
CA LEU A 329 -2.23 -11.79 -10.44
C LEU A 329 -2.20 -10.85 -11.65
N ARG A 330 -2.58 -11.35 -12.82
CA ARG A 330 -2.51 -10.58 -14.08
C ARG A 330 -3.71 -9.67 -14.30
N GLN A 331 -4.87 -10.11 -13.85
CA GLN A 331 -6.16 -9.48 -14.09
C GLN A 331 -6.91 -9.38 -12.77
N SER A 332 -6.64 -8.33 -12.00
CA SER A 332 -7.52 -8.00 -10.89
C SER A 332 -8.93 -7.70 -11.43
N ARG A 333 -9.92 -8.03 -10.61
CA ARG A 333 -11.32 -7.66 -10.82
C ARG A 333 -11.55 -6.31 -10.14
N GLU A 334 -11.92 -6.31 -8.87
CA GLU A 334 -12.36 -5.11 -8.16
C GLU A 334 -11.21 -4.22 -7.68
N TRP A 335 -10.03 -4.81 -7.39
CA TRP A 335 -8.87 -4.03 -6.96
C TRP A 335 -8.32 -3.14 -8.10
N GLY A 336 -8.58 -3.52 -9.35
CA GLY A 336 -8.50 -2.67 -10.53
C GLY A 336 -7.18 -2.67 -11.27
N TYR A 337 -6.11 -3.23 -10.70
CA TYR A 337 -4.81 -3.22 -11.36
C TYR A 337 -4.67 -4.30 -12.41
N GLN A 338 -4.09 -3.95 -13.55
CA GLN A 338 -3.90 -4.86 -14.68
C GLN A 338 -2.41 -4.99 -14.98
N ARG A 339 -1.96 -6.22 -15.22
CA ARG A 339 -0.58 -6.52 -15.55
C ARG A 339 -0.49 -7.16 -16.93
N LEU A 340 0.24 -6.52 -17.85
CA LEU A 340 0.63 -7.09 -19.13
C LEU A 340 2.09 -7.53 -19.03
N GLN A 341 2.40 -8.71 -19.55
CA GLN A 341 3.76 -9.25 -19.52
C GLN A 341 4.01 -10.10 -20.77
N MET A 342 4.99 -9.69 -21.57
CA MET A 342 5.52 -10.46 -22.70
C MET A 342 7.05 -10.37 -22.71
N GLY A 343 7.73 -11.50 -22.84
CA GLY A 343 9.18 -11.56 -22.76
C GLY A 343 9.72 -10.88 -21.49
N HIS A 344 10.59 -9.89 -21.66
CA HIS A 344 11.18 -9.13 -20.56
C HIS A 344 10.34 -7.92 -20.14
N SER A 345 9.38 -7.50 -20.96
CA SER A 345 8.59 -6.29 -20.74
C SER A 345 7.41 -6.56 -19.83
N ARG A 346 7.22 -5.67 -18.86
CA ARG A 346 6.12 -5.70 -17.90
C ARG A 346 5.47 -4.33 -17.86
N ILE A 347 4.15 -4.28 -17.90
CA ILE A 347 3.36 -3.06 -17.72
C ILE A 347 2.35 -3.32 -16.60
N VAL A 348 2.26 -2.39 -15.66
CA VAL A 348 1.20 -2.33 -14.64
C VAL A 348 0.34 -1.10 -14.93
N VAL A 349 -0.98 -1.27 -14.88
CA VAL A 349 -1.96 -0.23 -15.20
C VAL A 349 -3.00 -0.09 -14.08
N ASP A 350 -3.33 1.15 -13.73
CA ASP A 350 -4.48 1.48 -12.87
C ASP A 350 -5.78 1.51 -13.69
N ALA A 351 -6.60 0.47 -13.59
CA ALA A 351 -7.85 0.34 -14.34
C ALA A 351 -9.10 0.30 -13.43
N ALA A 352 -9.13 1.08 -12.35
CA ALA A 352 -10.36 1.25 -11.56
C ALA A 352 -10.58 2.70 -11.09
N PRO A 353 -11.82 3.05 -10.72
CA PRO A 353 -12.09 4.29 -10.02
C PRO A 353 -11.26 4.38 -8.72
N PRO A 354 -10.90 5.58 -8.27
CA PRO A 354 -10.26 5.75 -6.96
C PRO A 354 -11.08 5.09 -5.83
N PRO A 355 -10.43 4.62 -4.75
CA PRO A 355 -11.13 3.99 -3.63
C PRO A 355 -12.14 4.97 -3.00
N ILE A 356 -13.20 4.43 -2.39
CA ILE A 356 -14.19 5.26 -1.69
C ILE A 356 -13.57 6.05 -0.54
N SER A 357 -14.13 7.23 -0.24
CA SER A 357 -13.60 8.24 0.69
C SER A 357 -13.14 7.70 2.04
N ARG A 358 -13.82 6.69 2.60
CA ARG A 358 -13.46 6.09 3.91
C ARG A 358 -12.14 5.30 3.89
N PHE A 359 -11.70 4.84 2.71
CA PHE A 359 -10.45 4.11 2.46
C PHE A 359 -9.42 4.95 1.68
N ALA A 360 -9.78 6.16 1.24
CA ALA A 360 -9.02 7.00 0.31
C ALA A 360 -8.05 7.97 1.00
N SER A 361 -7.33 7.54 2.05
CA SER A 361 -6.47 8.45 2.85
C SER A 361 -5.37 9.13 2.04
N GLN A 362 -4.75 8.42 1.09
CA GLN A 362 -3.74 8.94 0.16
C GLN A 362 -4.02 8.54 -1.28
N ALA A 363 -5.30 8.37 -1.62
CA ALA A 363 -5.69 7.98 -2.95
C ALA A 363 -5.27 9.03 -4.00
N CYS A 364 -4.91 8.57 -5.18
CA CYS A 364 -4.41 9.38 -6.29
C CYS A 364 -5.45 9.52 -7.40
N ALA A 365 -5.30 10.56 -8.21
CA ALA A 365 -6.05 10.74 -9.45
C ALA A 365 -5.33 10.03 -10.62
N SER A 366 -4.99 8.75 -10.42
CA SER A 366 -4.07 7.96 -11.25
C SER A 366 -4.75 7.09 -12.31
N THR A 367 -6.07 7.17 -12.47
CA THR A 367 -6.82 6.26 -13.35
C THR A 367 -6.28 6.27 -14.79
N LEU A 368 -6.04 5.07 -15.34
CA LEU A 368 -5.39 4.75 -16.63
C LEU A 368 -3.90 5.08 -16.75
N ALA A 369 -3.25 5.43 -15.63
CA ALA A 369 -1.80 5.56 -15.60
C ALA A 369 -1.09 4.20 -15.69
N ILE A 370 0.14 4.24 -16.19
CA ILE A 370 0.97 3.06 -16.43
C ILE A 370 2.33 3.20 -15.75
N GLU A 371 2.90 2.07 -15.34
CA GLU A 371 4.34 1.91 -15.17
C GLU A 371 4.83 0.74 -16.03
N MET A 372 6.04 0.86 -16.58
CA MET A 372 6.65 -0.12 -17.47
C MET A 372 8.11 -0.36 -17.10
N SER A 373 8.54 -1.62 -17.17
CA SER A 373 9.94 -2.02 -17.08
C SER A 373 10.33 -2.95 -18.23
N ASP A 374 11.59 -2.88 -18.66
CA ASP A 374 12.25 -3.85 -19.51
C ASP A 374 13.27 -4.64 -18.70
N GLY A 375 12.96 -5.92 -18.43
CA GLY A 375 13.75 -6.70 -17.49
C GLY A 375 13.78 -6.00 -16.11
N PRO A 376 14.93 -5.91 -15.43
CA PRO A 376 15.05 -5.21 -14.16
C PRO A 376 15.00 -3.68 -14.28
N TYR A 377 15.02 -3.12 -15.49
CA TYR A 377 15.14 -1.68 -15.69
C TYR A 377 13.76 -1.03 -15.85
N ARG A 378 13.40 -0.14 -14.92
CA ARG A 378 12.20 0.71 -15.08
C ARG A 378 12.43 1.68 -16.25
N LEU A 379 11.41 1.86 -17.08
CA LEU A 379 11.44 2.76 -18.23
C LEU A 379 10.44 3.91 -18.05
N ILE A 380 9.16 3.56 -17.92
CA ILE A 380 8.07 4.50 -17.64
C ILE A 380 7.63 4.30 -16.19
N VAL A 381 7.52 5.38 -15.43
CA VAL A 381 7.14 5.36 -14.00
C VAL A 381 6.03 6.36 -13.74
N ASN A 382 5.46 6.35 -12.54
CA ASN A 382 4.81 7.53 -11.97
C ASN A 382 5.80 8.26 -11.07
N CYS A 383 5.52 9.52 -10.70
CA CYS A 383 6.41 10.29 -9.82
C CYS A 383 6.56 9.66 -8.42
N GLY A 384 5.63 8.79 -8.02
CA GLY A 384 5.64 8.09 -6.74
C GLY A 384 5.05 8.90 -5.60
N GLY A 385 5.31 8.49 -4.36
CA GLY A 385 4.76 9.12 -3.16
C GLY A 385 5.63 8.85 -1.93
N GLY A 386 5.18 9.32 -0.77
CA GLY A 386 5.96 9.23 0.47
C GLY A 386 5.68 7.97 1.30
N ARG A 387 4.60 7.23 1.03
CA ARG A 387 4.25 6.06 1.86
C ARG A 387 5.20 4.89 1.57
N GLY A 388 5.69 4.27 2.64
CA GLY A 388 6.57 3.11 2.56
C GLY A 388 8.01 3.43 2.17
N ALA A 389 8.32 4.68 1.79
CA ALA A 389 9.67 5.18 1.66
C ALA A 389 10.41 5.16 3.01
N ASN A 390 11.74 5.22 2.98
CA ASN A 390 12.53 5.27 4.22
C ASN A 390 12.51 6.64 4.91
N ASN A 391 12.22 7.72 4.17
CA ASN A 391 12.09 9.08 4.68
C ASN A 391 10.71 9.66 4.34
N ALA A 392 10.14 10.46 5.25
CA ALA A 392 8.92 11.20 5.01
C ALA A 392 9.15 12.30 3.97
N LEU A 393 8.16 12.51 3.11
CA LEU A 393 8.12 13.66 2.21
C LEU A 393 7.48 14.85 2.91
N HIS A 394 7.83 16.05 2.44
CA HIS A 394 7.10 17.26 2.81
C HIS A 394 5.60 17.09 2.46
N PRO A 395 4.66 17.45 3.35
CA PRO A 395 3.22 17.21 3.13
C PRO A 395 2.68 17.81 1.83
N GLU A 396 3.15 18.99 1.44
CA GLU A 396 2.74 19.63 0.19
C GLU A 396 3.19 18.84 -1.05
N LEU A 397 4.44 18.34 -1.04
CA LEU A 397 4.95 17.51 -2.11
C LEU A 397 4.20 16.18 -2.17
N ALA A 398 3.99 15.54 -1.01
CA ALA A 398 3.19 14.31 -0.91
C ALA A 398 1.77 14.51 -1.47
N ASN A 399 1.16 15.67 -1.25
CA ASN A 399 -0.16 15.99 -1.82
C ASN A 399 -0.11 16.26 -3.33
N ALA A 400 0.88 17.02 -3.81
CA ALA A 400 1.06 17.33 -5.24
C ALA A 400 1.27 16.06 -6.08
N LEU A 401 2.01 15.08 -5.54
CA LEU A 401 2.28 13.79 -6.15
C LEU A 401 1.03 12.91 -6.37
N ARG A 402 -0.10 13.27 -5.78
CA ARG A 402 -1.37 12.54 -5.98
C ARG A 402 -2.13 13.01 -7.23
N SER A 403 -1.72 14.12 -7.83
CA SER A 403 -2.35 14.69 -9.03
C SER A 403 -2.21 13.78 -10.26
N THR A 404 -3.10 13.92 -11.24
CA THR A 404 -3.01 13.18 -12.50
C THR A 404 -1.76 13.54 -13.28
N ALA A 405 -1.28 14.79 -13.18
CA ALA A 405 -0.05 15.26 -13.81
C ALA A 405 1.23 14.61 -13.24
N ALA A 406 1.16 13.95 -12.08
CA ALA A 406 2.25 13.17 -11.48
C ALA A 406 2.25 11.70 -11.91
N HIS A 407 1.37 11.32 -12.85
CA HIS A 407 1.20 9.96 -13.33
C HIS A 407 1.31 9.89 -14.85
N SER A 408 1.76 8.76 -15.36
CA SER A 408 1.95 8.54 -16.81
C SER A 408 0.60 8.27 -17.51
N THR A 409 -0.21 9.32 -17.65
CA THR A 409 -1.57 9.30 -18.22
C THR A 409 -1.95 10.62 -18.89
N LEU A 410 -3.19 10.73 -19.38
CA LEU A 410 -3.75 11.92 -20.02
C LEU A 410 -4.37 12.89 -18.99
N ILE A 411 -4.05 14.18 -19.13
CA ILE A 411 -4.72 15.31 -18.48
C ILE A 411 -5.42 16.21 -19.50
N LEU A 412 -6.46 16.90 -19.04
CA LEU A 412 -7.20 17.92 -19.80
C LEU A 412 -7.21 19.24 -19.06
N ASP A 413 -6.80 20.32 -19.71
CA ASP A 413 -6.82 21.70 -19.18
C ASP A 413 -6.23 21.76 -17.76
N ASP A 414 -5.02 21.18 -17.62
CA ASP A 414 -4.27 21.00 -16.37
C ASP A 414 -5.10 20.51 -15.17
N SER A 415 -6.13 19.70 -15.45
CA SER A 415 -7.06 19.21 -14.45
C SER A 415 -6.89 17.72 -14.16
N ASN A 416 -6.97 17.36 -12.89
CA ASN A 416 -6.96 15.95 -12.46
C ASN A 416 -8.20 15.19 -12.95
N SER A 417 -8.07 13.92 -13.28
CA SER A 417 -9.20 13.01 -13.59
C SER A 417 -10.17 12.84 -12.40
N THR A 418 -9.64 12.97 -11.18
CA THR A 418 -10.41 13.05 -9.94
C THR A 418 -9.91 14.21 -9.08
N ALA A 419 -10.82 15.05 -8.59
CA ALA A 419 -10.47 16.19 -7.76
C ALA A 419 -9.81 15.74 -6.44
N ILE A 420 -8.81 16.50 -6.01
CA ILE A 420 -8.15 16.33 -4.71
C ILE A 420 -8.32 17.65 -3.97
N HIS A 421 -8.97 17.59 -2.81
CA HIS A 421 -9.23 18.76 -1.99
C HIS A 421 -8.01 19.15 -1.15
N PRO A 422 -7.92 20.41 -0.68
CA PRO A 422 -6.80 20.86 0.16
C PRO A 422 -6.61 20.06 1.45
N ASP A 423 -7.68 19.47 1.99
CA ASP A 423 -7.62 18.60 3.17
C ASP A 423 -7.17 17.16 2.85
N GLY A 424 -6.79 16.90 1.59
CA GLY A 424 -6.35 15.62 1.08
C GLY A 424 -7.49 14.66 0.73
N SER A 425 -8.76 15.00 0.95
CA SER A 425 -9.88 14.14 0.54
C SER A 425 -10.07 14.14 -0.99
N LEU A 426 -10.63 13.04 -1.52
CA LEU A 426 -11.05 12.99 -2.91
C LEU A 426 -12.39 13.70 -3.11
N GLY A 427 -12.50 14.42 -4.22
CA GLY A 427 -13.72 15.08 -4.67
C GLY A 427 -14.38 14.38 -5.84
N LYS A 428 -15.11 15.15 -6.66
CA LYS A 428 -15.74 14.65 -7.88
C LYS A 428 -14.69 14.25 -8.92
N GLY A 429 -14.95 13.17 -9.65
CA GLY A 429 -13.98 12.58 -10.56
C GLY A 429 -14.51 11.35 -11.24
N VAL A 430 -13.59 10.43 -11.54
CA VAL A 430 -13.90 9.11 -12.09
C VAL A 430 -14.86 8.36 -11.16
N THR A 431 -15.97 7.88 -11.71
CA THR A 431 -16.93 7.00 -11.03
C THR A 431 -17.03 5.64 -11.69
N GLU A 432 -16.67 5.56 -12.96
CA GLU A 432 -16.79 4.35 -13.76
C GLU A 432 -15.49 4.10 -14.55
N VAL A 433 -15.04 2.83 -14.54
CA VAL A 433 -13.99 2.37 -15.45
C VAL A 433 -14.45 1.12 -16.19
N GLU A 434 -14.45 1.22 -17.52
CA GLU A 434 -14.65 0.09 -18.43
C GLU A 434 -13.31 -0.55 -18.77
N ILE A 435 -13.28 -1.87 -18.88
CA ILE A 435 -12.10 -2.65 -19.25
C ILE A 435 -12.50 -3.72 -20.26
N ASP A 436 -11.80 -3.79 -21.40
CA ASP A 436 -11.86 -4.87 -22.37
C ASP A 436 -10.44 -5.43 -22.55
N ARG A 437 -10.25 -6.73 -22.31
CA ARG A 437 -8.92 -7.35 -22.34
C ARG A 437 -8.93 -8.54 -23.29
N GLN A 438 -7.86 -8.63 -24.08
CA GLN A 438 -7.65 -9.72 -25.02
C GLN A 438 -6.22 -10.23 -24.90
N GLU A 439 -6.06 -11.54 -24.78
CA GLU A 439 -4.76 -12.21 -24.83
C GLU A 439 -4.82 -13.36 -25.81
N ASP A 440 -3.91 -13.36 -26.77
CA ASP A 440 -3.78 -14.39 -27.78
C ASP A 440 -2.30 -14.63 -28.12
N PHE A 441 -2.05 -15.46 -29.14
CA PHE A 441 -0.70 -15.72 -29.64
C PHE A 441 -0.04 -14.49 -30.29
N GLN A 442 -0.83 -13.47 -30.66
CA GLN A 442 -0.36 -12.22 -31.27
C GLN A 442 -0.01 -11.15 -30.23
N GLY A 443 -0.31 -11.35 -28.95
CA GLY A 443 0.10 -10.41 -27.90
C GLY A 443 -0.87 -10.34 -26.73
N SER A 444 -0.68 -9.30 -25.92
CA SER A 444 -1.60 -8.94 -24.84
C SER A 444 -2.09 -7.51 -25.10
N SER A 445 -3.40 -7.31 -25.10
CA SER A 445 -3.98 -5.98 -25.24
C SER A 445 -5.04 -5.72 -24.19
N ILE A 446 -5.13 -4.45 -23.81
CA ILE A 446 -6.13 -3.95 -22.89
C ILE A 446 -6.64 -2.60 -23.39
N GLU A 447 -7.96 -2.43 -23.40
CA GLU A 447 -8.65 -1.18 -23.65
C GLU A 447 -9.41 -0.80 -22.38
N MET A 448 -9.26 0.44 -21.95
CA MET A 448 -9.86 0.93 -20.72
C MET A 448 -10.41 2.32 -20.93
N ARG A 449 -11.47 2.69 -20.22
CA ARG A 449 -12.10 4.01 -20.35
C ARG A 449 -12.61 4.52 -19.01
N HIS A 450 -12.49 5.82 -18.77
CA HIS A 450 -13.01 6.48 -17.57
C HIS A 450 -13.81 7.75 -17.89
N ASP A 451 -14.71 8.14 -16.98
CA ASP A 451 -15.65 9.26 -17.11
C ASP A 451 -15.20 10.56 -16.40
N GLY A 452 -14.03 10.58 -15.76
CA GLY A 452 -13.58 11.69 -14.89
C GLY A 452 -13.56 13.11 -15.49
N TYR A 453 -13.57 13.24 -16.82
CA TYR A 453 -13.61 14.52 -17.53
C TYR A 453 -15.01 14.90 -18.05
N VAL A 454 -15.97 13.96 -18.08
CA VAL A 454 -17.30 14.13 -18.70
C VAL A 454 -18.05 15.31 -18.10
N ARG A 455 -18.06 15.42 -16.77
CA ARG A 455 -18.78 16.50 -16.07
C ARG A 455 -18.26 17.91 -16.42
N ARG A 456 -16.94 18.07 -16.62
CA ARG A 456 -16.32 19.38 -16.85
C ARG A 456 -16.20 19.71 -18.34
N TYR A 457 -15.82 18.71 -19.14
CA TYR A 457 -15.42 18.91 -20.53
C TYR A 457 -16.31 18.16 -21.53
N GLY A 458 -17.22 17.30 -21.07
CA GLY A 458 -18.07 16.49 -21.97
C GLY A 458 -17.29 15.42 -22.73
N LEU A 459 -16.13 15.01 -22.21
CA LEU A 459 -15.23 14.04 -22.82
C LEU A 459 -14.94 12.90 -21.81
N SER A 460 -15.02 11.66 -22.26
CA SER A 460 -14.41 10.51 -21.56
C SER A 460 -13.03 10.22 -22.14
N HIS A 461 -12.15 9.64 -21.33
CA HIS A 461 -10.81 9.25 -21.76
C HIS A 461 -10.76 7.73 -21.89
N ARG A 462 -10.40 7.25 -23.08
CA ARG A 462 -10.16 5.85 -23.38
C ARG A 462 -8.70 5.64 -23.74
N ARG A 463 -8.06 4.66 -23.11
CA ARG A 463 -6.69 4.24 -23.39
C ARG A 463 -6.66 2.77 -23.80
N LYS A 464 -6.07 2.48 -24.95
CA LYS A 464 -5.74 1.13 -25.40
C LYS A 464 -4.24 0.92 -25.36
N ILE A 465 -3.79 -0.23 -24.89
CA ILE A 465 -2.39 -0.64 -24.86
C ILE A 465 -2.31 -2.05 -25.44
N ALA A 466 -1.42 -2.28 -26.39
CA ALA A 466 -1.12 -3.58 -26.95
C ALA A 466 0.38 -3.84 -26.89
N MET A 467 0.76 -5.01 -26.37
CA MET A 467 2.15 -5.47 -26.29
C MET A 467 2.35 -6.60 -27.30
N ALA A 468 3.32 -6.42 -28.20
CA ALA A 468 3.65 -7.41 -29.23
C ALA A 468 4.22 -8.70 -28.62
N PRO A 469 4.21 -9.83 -29.36
CA PRO A 469 4.85 -11.05 -28.92
C PRO A 469 6.33 -10.80 -28.60
N GLY A 470 6.82 -11.37 -27.51
CA GLY A 470 8.20 -11.15 -27.03
C GLY A 470 8.44 -9.82 -26.33
N GLY A 471 7.48 -8.88 -26.32
CA GLY A 471 7.55 -7.65 -25.54
C GLY A 471 8.51 -6.58 -26.06
N GLY A 472 9.00 -6.72 -27.30
CA GLY A 472 9.88 -5.73 -27.95
C GLY A 472 9.17 -4.48 -28.45
N GLU A 473 7.84 -4.47 -28.47
CA GLU A 473 7.04 -3.33 -28.92
C GLU A 473 5.79 -3.18 -28.07
N VAL A 474 5.48 -1.94 -27.69
CA VAL A 474 4.26 -1.52 -26.99
C VAL A 474 3.61 -0.42 -27.83
N ARG A 475 2.38 -0.64 -28.24
CA ARG A 475 1.53 0.33 -28.94
C ARG A 475 0.49 0.84 -27.98
N GLY A 476 0.23 2.13 -27.99
CA GLY A 476 -0.87 2.71 -27.26
C GLY A 476 -1.67 3.71 -28.07
N GLN A 477 -2.89 3.91 -27.63
CA GLN A 477 -3.84 4.83 -28.24
C GLN A 477 -4.65 5.49 -27.13
N ASP A 478 -4.63 6.81 -27.08
CA ASP A 478 -5.43 7.63 -26.17
C ASP A 478 -6.49 8.35 -27.00
N VAL A 479 -7.76 8.22 -26.61
CA VAL A 479 -8.90 8.78 -27.31
C VAL A 479 -9.75 9.57 -26.32
N LEU A 480 -10.06 10.82 -26.66
CA LEU A 480 -11.09 11.60 -25.98
C LEU A 480 -12.40 11.45 -26.75
N ILE A 481 -13.44 10.95 -26.08
CA ILE A 481 -14.71 10.59 -26.71
C ILE A 481 -15.81 11.50 -26.16
N PRO A 482 -16.58 12.20 -27.02
CA PRO A 482 -17.72 13.01 -26.59
C PRO A 482 -18.75 12.18 -25.83
N GLU A 483 -19.10 12.62 -24.63
CA GLU A 483 -20.07 11.95 -23.77
C GLU A 483 -20.84 12.94 -22.89
N GLY A 484 -22.08 12.60 -22.58
CA GLY A 484 -22.95 13.41 -21.73
C GLY A 484 -23.48 14.65 -22.45
N ARG A 485 -23.95 15.63 -21.67
CA ARG A 485 -24.42 16.90 -22.24
C ARG A 485 -23.20 17.77 -22.54
N ARG A 486 -23.04 18.17 -23.81
CA ARG A 486 -21.95 19.04 -24.31
C ARG A 486 -21.57 20.11 -23.29
N ALA A 487 -20.33 20.07 -22.79
CA ALA A 487 -19.71 21.28 -22.29
C ALA A 487 -19.65 22.27 -23.46
N ARG A 488 -19.98 23.54 -23.21
CA ARG A 488 -20.12 24.57 -24.25
C ARG A 488 -18.86 24.66 -25.11
N GLY A 489 -18.85 24.03 -26.29
CA GLY A 489 -18.11 24.37 -27.52
C GLY A 489 -16.64 24.81 -27.45
N LYS A 490 -15.92 24.60 -26.34
CA LYS A 490 -14.56 25.10 -26.17
C LYS A 490 -13.56 24.02 -26.52
N ILE A 491 -12.56 24.42 -27.29
CA ILE A 491 -11.31 23.69 -27.42
C ILE A 491 -10.60 23.75 -26.06
N VAL A 492 -10.11 22.62 -25.59
CA VAL A 492 -9.32 22.49 -24.35
C VAL A 492 -8.01 21.81 -24.67
N ASP A 493 -6.93 22.16 -23.99
CA ASP A 493 -5.64 21.53 -24.25
C ASP A 493 -5.55 20.17 -23.53
N TYR A 494 -4.95 19.20 -24.20
CA TYR A 494 -4.62 17.90 -23.60
C TYR A 494 -3.11 17.76 -23.45
N ALA A 495 -2.70 16.97 -22.46
CA ALA A 495 -1.32 16.50 -22.33
C ALA A 495 -1.30 15.01 -21.94
N ILE A 496 -0.58 14.19 -22.70
CA ILE A 496 -0.34 12.78 -22.38
C ILE A 496 1.09 12.66 -21.89
N ARG A 497 1.25 12.32 -20.61
CA ARG A 497 2.55 12.29 -19.93
C ARG A 497 3.10 10.86 -19.85
N PHE A 498 4.40 10.75 -19.99
CA PHE A 498 5.19 9.54 -19.70
C PHE A 498 6.42 9.94 -18.90
N HIS A 499 6.36 9.79 -17.57
CA HIS A 499 7.51 10.07 -16.71
C HIS A 499 8.56 8.98 -16.88
N LEU A 500 9.80 9.39 -17.14
CA LEU A 500 10.90 8.46 -17.34
C LEU A 500 11.56 8.13 -16.00
N ALA A 501 11.94 6.86 -15.84
CA ALA A 501 12.69 6.41 -14.68
C ALA A 501 14.04 7.15 -14.57
N PRO A 502 14.60 7.32 -13.36
CA PRO A 502 15.96 7.80 -13.21
C PRO A 502 16.95 6.93 -13.99
N GLY A 503 17.92 7.57 -14.65
CA GLY A 503 18.91 6.87 -15.48
C GLY A 503 18.44 6.56 -16.91
N VAL A 504 17.23 6.95 -17.30
CA VAL A 504 16.78 6.95 -18.70
C VAL A 504 17.17 8.27 -19.35
N GLU A 505 18.12 8.23 -20.28
CA GLU A 505 18.50 9.37 -21.08
C GLU A 505 17.59 9.51 -22.31
N VAL A 506 17.16 10.74 -22.60
CA VAL A 506 16.21 11.04 -23.68
C VAL A 506 16.82 12.00 -24.70
N SER A 507 16.59 11.71 -25.98
CA SER A 507 17.00 12.58 -27.10
C SER A 507 15.84 12.69 -28.08
N ALA A 508 15.30 13.90 -28.26
CA ALA A 508 14.21 14.13 -29.19
C ALA A 508 14.64 13.88 -30.64
N THR A 509 13.73 13.39 -31.48
CA THR A 509 13.98 13.24 -32.92
C THR A 509 13.83 14.60 -33.62
N ALA A 510 14.61 14.82 -34.69
CA ALA A 510 14.62 16.11 -35.41
C ALA A 510 13.27 16.48 -36.04
N ASP A 511 12.41 15.50 -36.29
CA ASP A 511 11.06 15.68 -36.84
C ASP A 511 10.01 16.03 -35.78
N GLY A 512 10.39 16.15 -34.49
CA GLY A 512 9.46 16.51 -33.40
C GLY A 512 8.38 15.47 -33.09
N ALA A 513 8.44 14.29 -33.72
CA ALA A 513 7.41 13.25 -33.62
C ALA A 513 7.83 12.07 -32.70
N GLY A 514 8.90 12.22 -31.93
CA GLY A 514 9.42 11.13 -31.10
C GLY A 514 10.68 11.43 -30.32
N ALA A 515 11.22 10.38 -29.69
CA ALA A 515 12.44 10.42 -28.92
C ALA A 515 13.15 9.06 -28.89
N LEU A 516 14.47 9.07 -28.72
CA LEU A 516 15.27 7.91 -28.34
C LEU A 516 15.47 7.90 -26.83
N LEU A 517 15.29 6.73 -26.22
CA LEU A 517 15.36 6.48 -24.78
C LEU A 517 16.46 5.45 -24.51
N ARG A 518 17.59 5.90 -23.97
CA ARG A 518 18.71 5.02 -23.61
C ARG A 518 18.63 4.71 -22.11
N ILE A 519 18.49 3.43 -21.79
CA ILE A 519 18.64 2.93 -20.42
C ILE A 519 20.13 2.66 -20.21
N ALA A 520 20.75 3.25 -19.17
CA ALA A 520 22.21 3.18 -18.96
C ALA A 520 22.81 1.77 -19.06
N GLU A 521 22.12 0.76 -18.52
CA GLU A 521 22.55 -0.66 -18.50
C GLU A 521 21.59 -1.57 -19.28
N GLY A 522 20.69 -0.98 -20.08
CA GLY A 522 19.57 -1.69 -20.72
C GLY A 522 19.46 -1.43 -22.22
N ALA A 523 18.32 -1.82 -22.79
CA ALA A 523 18.07 -1.67 -24.21
C ALA A 523 17.81 -0.20 -24.61
N LEU A 524 18.09 0.12 -25.88
CA LEU A 524 17.67 1.38 -26.50
C LEU A 524 16.21 1.26 -26.94
N TRP A 525 15.36 2.18 -26.49
CA TRP A 525 13.96 2.27 -26.89
C TRP A 525 13.72 3.49 -27.78
N ARG A 526 12.80 3.38 -28.74
CA ARG A 526 12.35 4.49 -29.58
C ARG A 526 10.88 4.76 -29.30
N PHE A 527 10.58 6.00 -28.94
CA PHE A 527 9.23 6.52 -28.81
C PHE A 527 8.82 7.27 -30.07
N ARG A 528 7.60 7.05 -30.55
CA ARG A 528 6.98 7.78 -31.66
C ARG A 528 5.52 8.08 -31.31
N ALA A 529 5.01 9.23 -31.72
CA ALA A 529 3.59 9.55 -31.60
C ALA A 529 3.03 10.22 -32.85
N ILE A 530 1.72 10.07 -33.05
CA ILE A 530 0.93 10.73 -34.10
C ILE A 530 -0.33 11.29 -33.44
N GLY A 531 -0.72 12.52 -33.79
CA GLY A 531 -1.91 13.20 -33.26
C GLY A 531 -1.63 14.35 -32.29
N GLY A 532 -0.35 14.65 -32.01
CA GLY A 532 0.10 15.77 -31.17
C GLY A 532 1.60 16.02 -31.27
N GLU A 533 2.07 17.07 -30.63
CA GLU A 533 3.49 17.45 -30.58
C GLU A 533 4.21 16.74 -29.43
N VAL A 534 5.37 16.12 -29.69
CA VAL A 534 6.16 15.43 -28.67
C VAL A 534 7.20 16.37 -28.07
N GLY A 535 7.02 16.72 -26.81
CA GLY A 535 7.96 17.48 -25.99
C GLY A 535 8.74 16.61 -25.01
N VAL A 536 9.90 17.12 -24.58
CA VAL A 536 10.68 16.59 -23.44
C VAL A 536 10.67 17.65 -22.35
N GLU A 537 10.08 17.32 -21.20
CA GLU A 537 9.97 18.22 -20.05
C GLU A 537 10.72 17.69 -18.83
N ASP A 538 10.97 18.56 -17.86
CA ASP A 538 11.46 18.15 -16.55
C ASP A 538 10.40 17.36 -15.79
N SER A 539 10.86 16.39 -15.02
CA SER A 539 10.04 15.54 -14.17
C SER A 539 10.79 15.24 -12.87
N LEU A 540 10.11 14.59 -11.94
CA LEU A 540 10.73 14.04 -10.76
C LEU A 540 10.24 12.63 -10.47
N TRP A 541 11.03 11.89 -9.71
CA TRP A 541 10.69 10.56 -9.21
C TRP A 541 11.12 10.43 -7.75
N ILE A 542 10.24 9.95 -6.89
CA ILE A 542 10.59 9.71 -5.49
C ILE A 542 11.23 8.33 -5.37
N ASP A 543 12.49 8.28 -4.92
CA ASP A 543 13.17 7.02 -4.68
C ASP A 543 12.63 6.26 -3.45
N SER A 544 13.02 5.00 -3.28
CA SER A 544 12.63 4.18 -2.13
C SER A 544 13.11 4.74 -0.78
N ARG A 545 14.06 5.69 -0.80
CA ARG A 545 14.52 6.41 0.39
C ARG A 545 13.70 7.67 0.67
N GLY A 546 12.70 8.01 -0.15
CA GLY A 546 11.88 9.22 0.02
C GLY A 546 12.60 10.48 -0.44
N ARG A 547 13.54 10.37 -1.38
CA ARG A 547 14.27 11.52 -1.94
C ARG A 547 13.79 11.81 -3.36
N PRO A 548 13.49 13.08 -3.70
CA PRO A 548 13.22 13.47 -5.07
C PRO A 548 14.46 13.29 -5.94
N GLN A 549 14.31 12.58 -7.05
CA GLN A 549 15.28 12.45 -8.12
C GLN A 549 14.79 13.29 -9.31
N THR A 550 15.63 14.15 -9.86
CA THR A 550 15.31 14.87 -11.10
C THR A 550 15.35 13.89 -12.27
N THR A 551 14.30 13.88 -13.08
CA THR A 551 14.20 13.05 -14.28
C THR A 551 13.60 13.86 -15.42
N ARG A 552 13.30 13.19 -16.54
CA ARG A 552 12.60 13.79 -17.68
C ARG A 552 11.28 13.08 -17.88
N GLN A 553 10.39 13.70 -18.64
CA GLN A 553 9.17 13.07 -19.13
C GLN A 553 9.01 13.35 -20.62
N LEU A 554 8.34 12.44 -21.33
CA LEU A 554 7.79 12.72 -22.65
C LEU A 554 6.37 13.26 -22.46
N VAL A 555 6.02 14.32 -23.19
CA VAL A 555 4.66 14.87 -23.17
C VAL A 555 4.17 15.01 -24.60
N ILE A 556 3.01 14.42 -24.90
CA ILE A 556 2.29 14.69 -26.15
C ILE A 556 1.24 15.75 -25.86
N THR A 557 1.31 16.88 -26.55
CA THR A 557 0.38 18.00 -26.35
C THR A 557 -0.39 18.36 -27.63
N GLY A 558 -1.57 18.94 -27.44
CA GLY A 558 -2.36 19.50 -28.53
C GLY A 558 -3.73 20.00 -28.09
N PRO A 559 -4.47 20.67 -28.99
CA PRO A 559 -5.84 21.06 -28.75
C PRO A 559 -6.80 19.87 -28.90
N ALA A 560 -7.74 19.71 -27.97
CA ALA A 560 -8.87 18.80 -28.05
C ALA A 560 -10.17 19.56 -28.31
N PRO A 561 -10.78 19.44 -29.50
CA PRO A 561 -12.07 20.03 -29.76
C PRO A 561 -13.21 19.18 -29.14
N PRO A 562 -14.44 19.71 -29.07
CA PRO A 562 -15.58 19.04 -28.44
C PRO A 562 -15.98 17.70 -29.06
N GLU A 563 -15.59 17.43 -30.31
CA GLU A 563 -15.76 16.16 -31.02
C GLU A 563 -14.75 15.08 -30.62
N GLY A 564 -13.75 15.42 -29.80
CA GLY A 564 -12.74 14.49 -29.33
C GLY A 564 -11.47 14.49 -30.19
N ILE A 565 -10.53 13.65 -29.78
CA ILE A 565 -9.24 13.43 -30.47
C ILE A 565 -8.83 11.97 -30.37
N GLU A 566 -7.91 11.58 -31.24
CA GLU A 566 -7.19 10.33 -31.17
C GLU A 566 -5.69 10.60 -31.29
N VAL A 567 -4.92 10.05 -30.35
CA VAL A 567 -3.45 10.08 -30.35
C VAL A 567 -2.94 8.66 -30.26
N THR A 568 -2.01 8.30 -31.13
CA THR A 568 -1.35 6.99 -31.11
C THR A 568 0.13 7.14 -30.76
N TRP A 569 0.67 6.19 -30.01
CA TRP A 569 2.08 6.17 -29.65
C TRP A 569 2.65 4.75 -29.69
N ILE A 570 3.95 4.65 -29.94
CA ILE A 570 4.68 3.39 -30.02
C ILE A 570 5.99 3.52 -29.25
N LEU A 571 6.25 2.57 -28.36
CA LEU A 571 7.55 2.27 -27.77
C LEU A 571 8.09 1.00 -28.41
N ALA A 572 9.19 1.11 -29.15
CA ALA A 572 9.83 -0.04 -29.80
C ALA A 572 11.28 -0.18 -29.33
N ARG A 573 11.66 -1.38 -28.92
CA ARG A 573 13.04 -1.74 -28.62
C ARG A 573 13.83 -1.76 -29.92
N SER A 574 15.00 -1.12 -29.91
CA SER A 574 15.96 -1.24 -31.00
C SER A 574 16.61 -2.62 -30.93
N ALA A 575 16.78 -3.25 -32.10
CA ALA A 575 17.38 -4.57 -32.22
C ALA A 575 18.84 -4.61 -31.75
#